data_AF-A0A8T4CNP3-F1
#
_entry.id   AF-A0A8T4CNP3-F1
#
_cell.length_a   1.000
_cell.length_b   1.000
_cell.length_c   1.000
_cell.angle_alpha   90.00
_cell.angle_beta   90.00
_cell.angle_gamma   90.00
#
_symmetry.space_group_name_H-M   'P 1'
#
loop_
_entity.id
_entity.type
_entity.pdbx_description
1 polymer ?
#
loop_
_entity_poly.entity_id
_entity_poly.type
_entity_poly.pdbx_seq_one_letter_code
_entity_poly.pdbx_strand_id
1 'polypeptide(L)'
;MEVNVIRPDIEIHDVPLEKITYDGNKHQFFVEFDDKTGGRYEVNFICCESFRVSRKDLFDSSFLKGIEKSGMMYKLIGSKWHSELRDKYREKHDGREMTQNFHYVMFLGNTVIEIIALGYLMKKFGEQIHPAKFTAKIVEIESFRDDRGHLFEQLILVEAETGEQFEIQDIDLLCNEEMEGKVVDFELAVFRSFSGNNICKQEGKEKKIVIPKHYEGSNRSIGNPTFYGEIIGRKYEHDPSDLIVDVGVGTILFRIDIEELDKYLIGDYIKIDSFMIQSYEPDF
;
A
#
# COMPACT_ATOMS: atom_id res chain seq x y z
N MET A 1 -8.50 21.09 -14.19
CA MET A 1 -7.45 20.07 -14.05
C MET A 1 -6.67 20.40 -12.82
N GLU A 2 -6.49 19.42 -11.95
CA GLU A 2 -5.71 19.52 -10.71
C GLU A 2 -4.42 18.70 -10.87
N VAL A 3 -3.36 19.12 -10.19
CA VAL A 3 -2.02 18.53 -10.30
C VAL A 3 -1.53 18.18 -8.91
N ASN A 4 -1.27 16.90 -8.69
CA ASN A 4 -0.66 16.41 -7.45
C ASN A 4 0.78 16.01 -7.73
N VAL A 5 1.73 16.53 -6.95
CA VAL A 5 3.13 16.10 -7.01
C VAL A 5 3.24 14.77 -6.27
N ILE A 6 3.76 13.77 -6.96
CA ILE A 6 3.97 12.44 -6.41
C ILE A 6 5.39 12.36 -5.87
N ARG A 7 5.54 11.91 -4.63
CA ARG A 7 6.85 11.77 -3.96
C ARG A 7 7.71 13.03 -4.09
N PRO A 8 7.27 14.17 -3.51
CA PRO A 8 8.00 15.44 -3.61
C PRO A 8 9.40 15.40 -2.97
N ASP A 9 9.72 14.34 -2.24
CA ASP A 9 11.02 13.98 -1.67
C ASP A 9 12.02 13.43 -2.71
N ILE A 10 11.55 12.99 -3.89
CA ILE A 10 12.38 12.36 -4.92
C ILE A 10 12.46 13.28 -6.14
N GLU A 11 13.68 13.70 -6.50
CA GLU A 11 13.92 14.44 -7.74
C GLU A 11 14.73 13.57 -8.71
N ILE A 12 14.09 13.16 -9.80
CA ILE A 12 14.64 12.38 -10.90
C ILE A 12 15.79 13.16 -11.56
N HIS A 13 16.96 12.53 -11.68
CA HIS A 13 18.15 13.10 -12.29
C HIS A 13 18.43 12.51 -13.67
N ASP A 14 18.65 11.20 -13.75
CA ASP A 14 19.04 10.52 -14.99
C ASP A 14 18.17 9.28 -15.25
N VAL A 15 17.80 9.09 -16.52
CA VAL A 15 17.05 7.93 -17.01
C VAL A 15 17.59 7.54 -18.38
N PRO A 16 18.33 6.43 -18.47
CA PRO A 16 18.66 5.84 -19.76
C PRO A 16 17.38 5.40 -20.47
N LEU A 17 17.23 5.66 -21.77
CA LEU A 17 16.00 5.33 -22.51
C LEU A 17 15.71 3.82 -22.51
N GLU A 18 16.75 3.00 -22.49
CA GLU A 18 16.68 1.54 -22.38
C GLU A 18 16.09 1.05 -21.04
N LYS A 19 15.95 1.95 -20.06
CA LYS A 19 15.34 1.70 -18.75
C LYS A 19 13.86 2.06 -18.70
N ILE A 20 13.28 2.40 -19.84
CA ILE A 20 11.84 2.59 -20.03
C ILE A 20 11.33 1.37 -20.81
N THR A 21 10.60 0.48 -20.15
CA THR A 21 10.12 -0.76 -20.76
C THR A 21 8.61 -0.93 -20.58
N TYR A 22 7.97 -1.58 -21.55
CA TYR A 22 6.55 -1.94 -21.48
C TYR A 22 6.41 -3.44 -21.68
N ASP A 23 5.87 -4.12 -20.66
CA ASP A 23 5.48 -5.52 -20.74
C ASP A 23 4.01 -5.61 -21.18
N GLY A 24 3.82 -5.88 -22.47
CA GLY A 24 2.49 -6.01 -23.06
C GLY A 24 1.68 -7.21 -22.57
N ASN A 25 2.32 -8.24 -21.99
CA ASN A 25 1.61 -9.41 -21.46
C ASN A 25 1.02 -9.12 -20.08
N LYS A 26 1.73 -8.33 -19.27
CA LYS A 26 1.31 -7.95 -17.92
C LYS A 26 0.59 -6.60 -17.87
N HIS A 27 0.55 -5.87 -18.99
CA HIS A 27 0.08 -4.49 -19.04
C HIS A 27 0.81 -3.61 -18.01
N GLN A 28 2.13 -3.78 -17.91
CA GLN A 28 2.97 -3.08 -16.95
C GLN A 28 3.97 -2.17 -17.67
N PHE A 29 4.16 -0.97 -17.15
CA PHE A 29 5.13 -0.01 -17.69
C PHE A 29 6.17 0.31 -16.62
N PHE A 30 7.44 0.10 -16.95
CA PHE A 30 8.55 0.23 -16.01
C PHE A 30 9.44 1.41 -16.38
N VAL A 31 9.89 2.13 -15.36
CA VAL A 31 10.87 3.22 -15.48
C VAL A 31 11.89 3.08 -14.36
N GLU A 32 13.13 2.71 -14.67
CA GLU A 32 14.23 2.83 -13.71
C GLU A 32 14.91 4.19 -13.84
N PHE A 33 15.19 4.85 -12.72
CA PHE A 33 15.85 6.15 -12.70
C PHE A 33 16.75 6.32 -11.48
N ASP A 34 17.73 7.21 -11.58
CA ASP A 34 18.49 7.69 -10.42
C ASP A 34 17.95 9.04 -9.97
N ASP A 35 17.81 9.23 -8.66
CA ASP A 35 17.50 10.53 -8.08
C ASP A 35 18.76 11.40 -7.95
N LYS A 36 18.59 12.68 -7.61
CA LYS A 36 19.72 13.61 -7.40
C LYS A 36 20.64 13.25 -6.23
N THR A 37 20.23 12.37 -5.34
CA THR A 37 21.04 11.90 -4.21
C THR A 37 21.86 10.65 -4.55
N GLY A 38 21.68 10.10 -5.76
CA GLY A 38 22.30 8.86 -6.22
C GLY A 38 21.55 7.59 -5.79
N GLY A 39 20.33 7.75 -5.25
CA GLY A 39 19.41 6.64 -5.00
C GLY A 39 18.81 6.15 -6.32
N ARG A 40 18.86 4.85 -6.55
CA ARG A 40 18.25 4.24 -7.74
C ARG A 40 16.84 3.75 -7.42
N TYR A 41 15.91 3.99 -8.34
CA TYR A 41 14.50 3.67 -8.20
C TYR A 41 13.97 2.93 -9.42
N GLU A 42 12.90 2.17 -9.22
CA GLU A 42 12.05 1.59 -10.27
C GLU A 42 10.62 2.02 -10.01
N VAL A 43 9.93 2.52 -11.04
CA VAL A 43 8.48 2.72 -11.03
C VAL A 43 7.84 1.72 -11.96
N ASN A 44 6.88 0.96 -11.45
CA ASN A 44 6.05 0.04 -12.22
C ASN A 44 4.59 0.53 -12.21
N PHE A 45 4.07 0.95 -13.35
CA PHE A 45 2.68 1.34 -13.50
C PHE A 45 1.80 0.11 -13.77
N ILE A 46 0.82 -0.10 -12.89
CA ILE A 46 -0.05 -1.29 -12.88
C ILE A 46 -1.27 -1.05 -13.77
N CYS A 47 -1.63 -2.05 -14.57
CA CYS A 47 -2.77 -1.99 -15.51
C CYS A 47 -2.66 -0.74 -16.40
N CYS A 48 -1.52 -0.59 -17.07
CA CYS A 48 -1.26 0.50 -18.00
C CYS A 48 -2.14 0.34 -19.24
N GLU A 49 -3.11 1.24 -19.40
CA GLU A 49 -4.00 1.28 -20.55
C GLU A 49 -3.38 2.00 -21.74
N SER A 50 -2.59 3.04 -21.47
CA SER A 50 -2.00 3.88 -22.52
C SER A 50 -0.80 4.64 -22.00
N PHE A 51 0.17 4.89 -22.87
CA PHE A 51 1.30 5.77 -22.58
C PHE A 51 1.68 6.60 -23.81
N ARG A 52 2.33 7.73 -23.57
CA ARG A 52 2.93 8.60 -24.60
C ARG A 52 4.32 9.00 -24.15
N VAL A 53 5.22 9.11 -25.12
CA VAL A 53 6.57 9.62 -24.91
C VAL A 53 6.75 10.82 -25.83
N SER A 54 7.08 11.96 -25.22
CA SER A 54 7.24 13.24 -25.90
C SER A 54 8.60 13.84 -25.54
N ARG A 55 9.12 14.72 -26.39
CA ARG A 55 10.23 15.58 -25.97
C ARG A 55 9.71 16.71 -25.10
N LYS A 56 10.50 17.14 -24.12
CA LYS A 56 10.14 18.21 -23.19
C LYS A 56 9.77 19.53 -23.88
N ASP A 57 10.44 19.87 -24.99
CA ASP A 57 10.17 21.09 -25.77
C ASP A 57 8.87 21.02 -26.61
N LEU A 58 8.29 19.83 -26.76
CA LEU A 58 7.02 19.61 -27.45
C LEU A 58 5.86 19.35 -26.49
N PHE A 59 6.14 19.22 -25.19
CA PHE A 59 5.15 18.96 -24.16
C PHE A 59 4.57 20.27 -23.63
N ASP A 60 3.24 20.39 -23.60
CA ASP A 60 2.58 21.55 -23.00
C ASP A 60 2.67 21.48 -21.46
N SER A 61 3.73 22.02 -20.88
CA SER A 61 3.91 22.10 -19.43
C SER A 61 3.21 23.30 -18.79
N SER A 62 2.36 24.03 -19.52
CA SER A 62 1.76 25.28 -19.02
C SER A 62 0.90 25.09 -17.77
N PHE A 63 0.34 23.89 -17.57
CA PHE A 63 -0.43 23.52 -16.40
C PHE A 63 0.42 23.27 -15.14
N LEU A 64 1.74 23.18 -15.27
CA LEU A 64 2.70 23.05 -14.16
C LEU A 64 3.24 24.39 -13.67
N LYS A 65 2.78 25.51 -14.25
CA LYS A 65 3.22 26.86 -13.84
C LYS A 65 3.04 27.06 -12.33
N GLY A 66 4.14 27.39 -11.65
CA GLY A 66 4.17 27.64 -10.21
C GLY A 66 4.45 26.41 -9.34
N ILE A 67 4.47 25.21 -9.91
CA ILE A 67 4.80 23.95 -9.22
C ILE A 67 6.01 23.26 -9.87
N GLU A 68 6.47 23.76 -11.02
CA GLU A 68 7.55 23.17 -11.82
C GLU A 68 8.85 23.06 -11.03
N LYS A 69 9.07 21.86 -10.48
CA LYS A 69 10.39 21.36 -10.12
C LYS A 69 10.73 20.33 -11.20
N SER A 70 11.87 20.55 -11.87
CA SER A 70 12.43 19.55 -12.78
C SER A 70 12.50 18.19 -12.08
N GLY A 71 12.35 17.09 -12.83
CA GLY A 71 12.57 15.76 -12.27
C GLY A 71 11.50 15.27 -11.28
N MET A 72 10.31 15.88 -11.24
CA MET A 72 9.21 15.34 -10.41
C MET A 72 8.28 14.44 -11.23
N MET A 73 7.53 13.59 -10.52
CA MET A 73 6.39 12.85 -11.04
C MET A 73 5.09 13.53 -10.61
N TYR A 74 4.09 13.53 -11.50
CA TYR A 74 2.83 14.23 -11.31
C TYR A 74 1.64 13.32 -11.56
N LYS A 75 0.56 13.47 -10.79
CA LYS A 75 -0.77 12.88 -11.02
C LYS A 75 -1.73 13.99 -11.45
N LEU A 76 -2.31 13.87 -12.63
CA LEU A 76 -3.22 14.86 -13.21
C LEU A 76 -4.67 14.42 -13.06
N ILE A 77 -5.45 15.18 -12.29
CA ILE A 77 -6.87 14.93 -12.05
C ILE A 77 -7.71 15.76 -13.03
N GLY A 78 -8.62 15.09 -13.74
CA GLY A 78 -9.47 15.73 -14.75
C GLY A 78 -8.70 16.23 -15.98
N SER A 79 -7.66 15.50 -16.39
CA SER A 79 -6.91 15.83 -17.61
C SER A 79 -7.74 15.54 -18.88
N LYS A 80 -7.52 16.33 -19.92
CA LYS A 80 -8.24 16.18 -21.20
C LYS A 80 -7.98 14.81 -21.84
N TRP A 81 -6.72 14.37 -21.86
CA TRP A 81 -6.35 13.09 -22.45
C TRP A 81 -7.01 11.89 -21.74
N HIS A 82 -7.08 11.91 -20.41
CA HIS A 82 -7.79 10.87 -19.66
C HIS A 82 -9.29 10.82 -20.00
N SER A 83 -9.95 11.98 -20.06
CA SER A 83 -11.37 12.06 -20.46
C SER A 83 -11.59 11.52 -21.88
N GLU A 84 -10.74 11.88 -22.85
CA GLU A 84 -10.83 11.36 -24.22
C GLU A 84 -10.67 9.84 -24.30
N LEU A 85 -9.76 9.26 -23.51
CA LEU A 85 -9.58 7.81 -23.45
C LEU A 85 -10.79 7.11 -22.82
N ARG A 86 -11.34 7.68 -21.75
CA ARG A 86 -12.56 7.17 -21.12
C ARG A 86 -13.76 7.20 -22.07
N ASP A 87 -13.93 8.28 -22.82
CA ASP A 87 -15.03 8.41 -23.78
C ASP A 87 -14.90 7.38 -24.91
N LYS A 88 -13.68 7.22 -25.48
CA LYS A 88 -13.40 6.17 -26.49
C LYS A 88 -13.62 4.76 -25.95
N TYR A 89 -13.24 4.49 -24.70
CA TYR A 89 -13.47 3.21 -24.06
C TYR A 89 -14.98 2.94 -23.92
N ARG A 90 -15.74 3.94 -23.45
CA ARG A 90 -17.19 3.85 -23.30
C ARG A 90 -17.91 3.58 -24.62
N GLU A 91 -17.50 4.24 -25.70
CA GLU A 91 -18.02 4.00 -27.05
C GLU A 91 -17.76 2.57 -27.53
N LYS A 92 -16.56 2.03 -27.25
CA LYS A 92 -16.15 0.69 -27.67
C LYS A 92 -16.77 -0.44 -26.84
N HIS A 93 -17.05 -0.18 -25.56
CA HIS A 93 -17.48 -1.18 -24.59
C HIS A 93 -18.94 -0.99 -24.14
N ASP A 94 -19.80 -0.49 -25.03
CA ASP A 94 -21.25 -0.38 -24.84
C ASP A 94 -21.64 0.32 -23.53
N GLY A 95 -21.04 1.49 -23.30
CA GLY A 95 -21.36 2.30 -22.14
C GLY A 95 -20.64 1.94 -20.85
N ARG A 96 -19.82 0.87 -20.82
CA ARG A 96 -19.01 0.52 -19.64
C ARG A 96 -18.02 1.63 -19.30
N GLU A 97 -17.87 1.89 -18.01
CA GLU A 97 -16.86 2.81 -17.52
C GLU A 97 -15.48 2.16 -17.54
N MET A 98 -14.47 2.96 -17.86
CA MET A 98 -13.08 2.58 -17.65
C MET A 98 -12.84 2.46 -16.13
N THR A 99 -12.01 1.52 -15.71
CA THR A 99 -11.54 1.39 -14.32
C THR A 99 -10.97 2.71 -13.80
N GLN A 100 -10.82 2.83 -12.47
CA GLN A 100 -10.32 4.02 -11.77
C GLN A 100 -8.85 4.34 -12.11
N ASN A 101 -8.58 4.67 -13.37
CA ASN A 101 -7.25 4.98 -13.85
C ASN A 101 -6.93 6.45 -13.60
N PHE A 102 -5.65 6.72 -13.50
CA PHE A 102 -5.10 8.04 -13.28
C PHE A 102 -4.12 8.39 -14.38
N HIS A 103 -3.98 9.69 -14.63
CA HIS A 103 -3.00 10.21 -15.57
C HIS A 103 -1.73 10.61 -14.81
N TYR A 104 -0.63 9.92 -15.08
CA TYR A 104 0.69 10.19 -14.54
C TYR A 104 1.57 10.89 -15.58
N VAL A 105 2.41 11.83 -15.13
CA VAL A 105 3.41 12.50 -15.97
C VAL A 105 4.76 12.47 -15.27
N MET A 106 5.80 12.03 -15.99
CA MET A 106 7.18 11.98 -15.49
C MET A 106 8.12 12.76 -16.40
N PHE A 107 8.98 13.60 -15.80
CA PHE A 107 10.03 14.32 -16.52
C PHE A 107 11.38 13.63 -16.33
N LEU A 108 11.90 13.05 -17.42
CA LEU A 108 13.12 12.24 -17.45
C LEU A 108 14.16 12.96 -18.32
N GLY A 109 14.76 14.01 -17.79
CA GLY A 109 15.65 14.88 -18.55
C GLY A 109 14.93 15.63 -19.68
N ASN A 110 15.23 15.31 -20.95
CA ASN A 110 14.57 15.89 -22.13
C ASN A 110 13.37 15.07 -22.62
N THR A 111 13.06 13.97 -21.95
CA THR A 111 11.93 13.10 -22.26
C THR A 111 10.81 13.33 -21.26
N VAL A 112 9.57 13.36 -21.72
CA VAL A 112 8.36 13.38 -20.89
C VAL A 112 7.58 12.12 -21.20
N ILE A 113 7.22 11.37 -20.15
CA ILE A 113 6.34 10.22 -20.26
C ILE A 113 5.00 10.60 -19.65
N GLU A 114 3.93 10.38 -20.39
CA GLU A 114 2.55 10.45 -19.91
C GLU A 114 1.97 9.03 -19.88
N ILE A 115 1.30 8.63 -18.80
CA ILE A 115 0.79 7.26 -18.59
C ILE A 115 -0.63 7.32 -18.04
N ILE A 116 -1.54 6.52 -18.60
CA ILE A 116 -2.84 6.19 -17.99
C ILE A 116 -2.76 4.78 -17.41
N ALA A 117 -2.85 4.68 -16.09
CA ALA A 117 -2.73 3.41 -15.37
C ALA A 117 -3.61 3.43 -14.11
N LEU A 118 -3.95 2.24 -13.58
CA LEU A 118 -4.70 2.10 -12.33
C LEU A 118 -3.91 2.65 -11.13
N GLY A 119 -2.59 2.47 -11.15
CA GLY A 119 -1.71 2.81 -10.04
C GLY A 119 -0.25 2.75 -10.44
N TYR A 120 0.62 2.99 -9.47
CA TYR A 120 2.06 2.77 -9.62
C TYR A 120 2.64 2.16 -8.34
N LEU A 121 3.67 1.33 -8.53
CA LEU A 121 4.57 0.82 -7.52
C LEU A 121 5.89 1.57 -7.68
N MET A 122 6.52 2.01 -6.61
CA MET A 122 7.83 2.66 -6.69
C MET A 122 8.77 2.04 -5.68
N LYS A 123 9.81 1.34 -6.13
CA LYS A 123 10.80 0.69 -5.27
C LYS A 123 12.13 1.42 -5.35
N LYS A 124 12.81 1.62 -4.21
CA LYS A 124 14.22 2.03 -4.19
C LYS A 124 15.11 0.78 -4.20
N PHE A 125 16.07 0.72 -5.10
CA PHE A 125 17.05 -0.37 -5.13
C PHE A 125 17.94 -0.32 -3.90
N GLY A 126 18.16 -1.49 -3.29
CA GLY A 126 18.98 -1.63 -2.09
C GLY A 126 18.29 -1.20 -0.79
N GLU A 127 17.04 -0.71 -0.85
CA GLU A 127 16.21 -0.55 0.35
C GLU A 127 15.89 -1.94 0.90
N GLN A 128 16.16 -2.14 2.21
CA GLN A 128 15.84 -3.40 2.87
C GLN A 128 14.33 -3.54 2.93
N ILE A 129 13.81 -4.60 2.32
CA ILE A 129 12.43 -5.02 2.55
C ILE A 129 12.40 -5.55 3.98
N HIS A 130 11.71 -4.83 4.86
CA HIS A 130 11.44 -5.31 6.21
C HIS A 130 10.26 -6.28 6.12
N PRO A 131 10.45 -7.61 6.30
CA PRO A 131 9.30 -8.49 6.34
C PRO A 131 8.40 -8.06 7.51
N ALA A 132 7.09 -8.02 7.28
CA ALA A 132 6.15 -7.82 8.37
C ALA A 132 6.29 -8.99 9.34
N LYS A 133 6.78 -8.70 10.53
CA LYS A 133 7.13 -9.68 11.55
C LYS A 133 6.73 -9.15 12.91
N PHE A 134 5.77 -9.82 13.52
CA PHE A 134 5.21 -9.49 14.82
C PHE A 134 5.35 -10.69 15.75
N THR A 135 6.10 -10.55 16.85
CA THR A 135 6.31 -11.64 17.80
C THR A 135 5.28 -11.54 18.92
N ALA A 136 4.51 -12.61 19.13
CA ALA A 136 3.52 -12.66 20.21
C ALA A 136 3.37 -14.07 20.77
N LYS A 137 2.86 -14.16 22.00
CA LYS A 137 2.49 -15.43 22.61
C LYS A 137 1.06 -15.78 22.23
N ILE A 138 0.85 -17.00 21.75
CA ILE A 138 -0.51 -17.55 21.57
C ILE A 138 -1.05 -17.88 22.96
N VAL A 139 -2.18 -17.28 23.34
CA VAL A 139 -2.84 -17.51 24.61
C VAL A 139 -3.90 -18.60 24.48
N GLU A 140 -4.73 -18.50 23.44
CA GLU A 140 -5.88 -19.39 23.20
C GLU A 140 -6.19 -19.43 21.70
N ILE A 141 -6.65 -20.59 21.21
CA ILE A 141 -7.13 -20.77 19.83
C ILE A 141 -8.58 -21.25 19.85
N GLU A 142 -9.51 -20.43 19.36
CA GLU A 142 -10.89 -20.82 19.13
C GLU A 142 -11.06 -21.30 17.68
N SER A 143 -11.52 -22.54 17.50
CA SER A 143 -11.67 -23.19 16.19
C SER A 143 -13.13 -23.29 15.76
N PHE A 144 -13.46 -22.80 14.57
CA PHE A 144 -14.81 -22.83 14.02
C PHE A 144 -14.94 -23.92 12.95
N ARG A 145 -15.93 -24.79 13.12
CA ARG A 145 -16.16 -25.98 12.27
C ARG A 145 -17.55 -25.98 11.66
N ASP A 146 -17.66 -26.49 10.43
CA ASP A 146 -18.94 -26.68 9.75
C ASP A 146 -19.76 -27.85 10.36
N ASP A 147 -20.95 -28.09 9.83
CA ASP A 147 -21.84 -29.19 10.26
C ASP A 147 -21.26 -30.60 10.04
N ARG A 148 -20.18 -30.71 9.27
CA ARG A 148 -19.44 -31.95 8.98
C ARG A 148 -18.14 -32.04 9.78
N GLY A 149 -17.82 -31.04 10.60
CA GLY A 149 -16.62 -30.99 11.43
C GLY A 149 -15.38 -30.44 10.71
N HIS A 150 -15.49 -29.92 9.48
CA HIS A 150 -14.38 -29.28 8.78
C HIS A 150 -14.06 -27.94 9.43
N LEU A 151 -12.79 -27.75 9.77
CA LEU A 151 -12.26 -26.46 10.23
C LEU A 151 -12.26 -25.49 9.05
N PHE A 152 -12.85 -24.30 9.22
CA PHE A 152 -12.89 -23.28 8.18
C PHE A 152 -12.40 -21.91 8.64
N GLU A 153 -12.27 -21.69 9.95
CA GLU A 153 -11.80 -20.43 10.53
C GLU A 153 -11.25 -20.68 11.94
N GLN A 154 -10.24 -19.90 12.33
CA GLN A 154 -9.73 -19.84 13.70
C GLN A 154 -9.63 -18.40 14.18
N LEU A 155 -9.88 -18.19 15.47
CA LEU A 155 -9.63 -16.92 16.15
C LEU A 155 -8.57 -17.17 17.22
N ILE A 156 -7.49 -16.40 17.17
CA ILE A 156 -6.32 -16.58 18.02
C ILE A 156 -6.23 -15.41 18.97
N LEU A 157 -6.34 -15.67 20.26
CA LEU A 157 -5.97 -14.69 21.27
C LEU A 157 -4.45 -14.69 21.41
N VAL A 158 -3.83 -13.54 21.18
CA VAL A 158 -2.39 -13.36 21.38
C VAL A 158 -2.10 -12.32 22.44
N GLU A 159 -0.92 -12.43 23.03
CA GLU A 159 -0.35 -11.46 23.98
C GLU A 159 0.97 -10.93 23.41
N ALA A 160 1.03 -9.62 23.17
CA ALA A 160 2.24 -8.93 22.75
C ALA A 160 3.29 -8.89 23.88
N GLU A 161 4.55 -8.61 23.56
CA GLU A 161 5.63 -8.50 24.55
C GLU A 161 5.33 -7.46 25.65
N THR A 162 4.58 -6.42 25.30
CA THR A 162 4.14 -5.35 26.20
C THR A 162 2.93 -5.72 27.07
N GLY A 163 2.35 -6.91 26.88
CA GLY A 163 1.27 -7.49 27.69
C GLY A 163 -0.14 -7.19 27.19
N GLU A 164 -0.31 -6.40 26.13
CA GLU A 164 -1.60 -6.21 25.48
C GLU A 164 -2.08 -7.50 24.83
N GLN A 165 -3.36 -7.82 25.01
CA GLN A 165 -4.00 -8.99 24.43
C GLN A 165 -5.03 -8.58 23.37
N PHE A 166 -5.04 -9.29 22.26
CA PHE A 166 -5.95 -9.04 21.15
C PHE A 166 -6.16 -10.29 20.29
N GLU A 167 -7.24 -10.28 19.50
CA GLU A 167 -7.65 -11.40 18.66
C GLU A 167 -7.21 -11.22 17.21
N ILE A 168 -6.59 -12.26 16.64
CA ILE A 168 -6.23 -12.35 15.24
C ILE A 168 -7.08 -13.43 14.57
N GLN A 169 -7.63 -13.14 13.40
CA GLN A 169 -8.33 -14.14 12.59
C GLN A 169 -7.31 -14.94 11.76
N ASP A 170 -7.22 -16.25 11.97
CA ASP A 170 -6.37 -17.16 11.19
C ASP A 170 -7.21 -17.87 10.13
N ILE A 171 -7.25 -17.24 8.95
CA ILE A 171 -8.05 -17.69 7.81
C ILE A 171 -7.35 -18.85 7.10
N ASP A 172 -6.02 -18.88 7.15
CA ASP A 172 -5.20 -19.90 6.48
C ASP A 172 -4.99 -21.16 7.35
N LEU A 173 -5.56 -21.16 8.57
CA LEU A 173 -5.52 -22.28 9.52
C LEU A 173 -4.08 -22.72 9.85
N LEU A 174 -3.19 -21.74 10.03
CA LEU A 174 -1.76 -21.96 10.27
C LEU A 174 -1.50 -22.42 11.71
N CYS A 175 -2.39 -22.09 12.63
CA CYS A 175 -2.23 -22.37 14.04
C CYS A 175 -2.98 -23.63 14.49
N ASN A 176 -2.46 -24.27 15.53
CA ASN A 176 -3.07 -25.45 16.13
C ASN A 176 -2.91 -25.44 17.66
N GLU A 177 -3.71 -26.23 18.36
CA GLU A 177 -3.76 -26.28 19.83
C GLU A 177 -2.39 -26.53 20.48
N GLU A 178 -1.46 -27.22 19.82
CA GLU A 178 -0.11 -27.43 20.36
C GLU A 178 0.72 -26.13 20.41
N MET A 179 0.29 -25.07 19.74
CA MET A 179 0.94 -23.77 19.73
C MET A 179 0.49 -22.87 20.89
N GLU A 180 -0.57 -23.24 21.62
CA GLU A 180 -1.00 -22.50 22.80
C GLU A 180 0.12 -22.40 23.85
N GLY A 181 0.29 -21.21 24.40
CA GLY A 181 1.36 -20.86 25.34
C GLY A 181 2.72 -20.59 24.70
N LYS A 182 2.90 -20.83 23.39
CA LYS A 182 4.17 -20.59 22.69
C LYS A 182 4.27 -19.16 22.16
N VAL A 183 5.49 -18.64 22.15
CA VAL A 183 5.85 -17.41 21.44
C VAL A 183 6.16 -17.76 20.00
N VAL A 184 5.50 -17.09 19.07
CA VAL A 184 5.68 -17.31 17.63
C VAL A 184 5.81 -15.98 16.90
N ASP A 185 6.41 -16.04 15.72
CA ASP A 185 6.52 -14.91 14.81
C ASP A 185 5.36 -14.97 13.81
N PHE A 186 4.58 -13.89 13.74
CA PHE A 186 3.46 -13.73 12.84
C PHE A 186 3.80 -12.77 11.71
N GLU A 187 3.27 -13.03 10.51
CA GLU A 187 3.05 -12.02 9.49
C GLU A 187 1.61 -11.52 9.65
N LEU A 188 1.44 -10.34 10.24
CA LEU A 188 0.12 -9.76 10.52
C LEU A 188 -0.29 -8.80 9.43
N ALA A 189 -1.39 -9.11 8.76
CA ALA A 189 -2.06 -8.21 7.84
C ALA A 189 -3.24 -7.53 8.56
N VAL A 190 -3.15 -6.21 8.65
CA VAL A 190 -4.13 -5.35 9.28
C VAL A 190 -5.02 -4.78 8.18
N PHE A 191 -6.27 -5.22 8.18
CA PHE A 191 -7.26 -4.84 7.19
C PHE A 191 -8.19 -3.79 7.75
N ARG A 192 -8.53 -2.80 6.93
CA ARG A 192 -9.44 -1.71 7.30
C ARG A 192 -10.77 -2.25 7.83
N SER A 193 -11.30 -1.66 8.90
CA SER A 193 -12.70 -1.81 9.28
C SER A 193 -13.64 -1.28 8.18
N PHE A 194 -14.79 -1.91 7.96
CA PHE A 194 -15.75 -1.49 6.93
C PHE A 194 -16.43 -0.13 7.20
N SER A 195 -16.16 0.53 8.33
CA SER A 195 -16.98 1.63 8.88
C SER A 195 -16.35 3.03 8.94
N GLY A 196 -15.25 3.34 8.24
CA GLY A 196 -14.75 4.72 8.13
C GLY A 196 -13.23 4.86 7.93
N ASN A 197 -12.73 6.09 8.08
CA ASN A 197 -11.29 6.43 7.98
C ASN A 197 -10.50 5.75 9.11
N ASN A 198 -10.00 4.56 8.83
CA ASN A 198 -9.25 3.74 9.79
C ASN A 198 -7.78 4.10 9.89
N ILE A 199 -7.34 5.13 9.19
CA ILE A 199 -5.97 5.62 9.22
C ILE A 199 -5.95 7.14 9.36
N CYS A 200 -5.05 7.65 10.18
CA CYS A 200 -4.75 9.08 10.24
C CYS A 200 -3.30 9.34 10.63
N LYS A 201 -2.70 10.38 10.04
CA LYS A 201 -1.37 10.85 10.45
C LYS A 201 -1.39 11.35 11.89
N GLN A 202 -0.30 11.08 12.59
CA GLN A 202 -0.05 11.52 13.95
C GLN A 202 1.10 12.52 13.95
N GLU A 203 0.96 13.58 14.75
CA GLU A 203 2.09 14.50 15.03
C GLU A 203 3.08 13.88 16.02
N GLY A 204 2.58 12.99 16.90
CA GLY A 204 3.39 12.26 17.87
C GLY A 204 4.13 11.09 17.25
N LYS A 205 5.35 10.83 17.73
CA LYS A 205 6.19 9.70 17.31
C LYS A 205 5.94 8.42 18.11
N GLU A 206 4.70 8.18 18.49
CA GLU A 206 4.35 7.05 19.35
C GLU A 206 4.30 5.74 18.56
N LYS A 207 4.84 4.68 19.16
CA LYS A 207 4.77 3.30 18.65
C LYS A 207 4.21 2.42 19.77
N LYS A 208 2.97 1.97 19.62
CA LYS A 208 2.25 1.22 20.67
C LYS A 208 1.00 0.55 20.13
N ILE A 209 0.47 -0.37 20.91
CA ILE A 209 -0.83 -1.01 20.70
C ILE A 209 -1.76 -0.52 21.81
N VAL A 210 -2.99 -0.14 21.46
CA VAL A 210 -4.01 0.26 22.43
C VAL A 210 -5.22 -0.62 22.24
N ILE A 211 -5.54 -1.41 23.26
CA ILE A 211 -6.76 -2.19 23.30
C ILE A 211 -7.88 -1.29 23.82
N PRO A 212 -8.94 -1.03 23.04
CA PRO A 212 -10.08 -0.28 23.53
C PRO A 212 -10.62 -0.96 24.79
N LYS A 213 -10.82 -0.21 25.87
CA LYS A 213 -11.55 -0.73 27.03
C LYS A 213 -12.94 -1.10 26.56
N HIS A 214 -13.27 -2.38 26.68
CA HIS A 214 -14.58 -2.83 26.25
C HIS A 214 -15.71 -2.21 27.03
N TYR A 215 -16.87 -2.12 26.37
CA TYR A 215 -18.14 -1.92 27.03
C TYR A 215 -18.34 -3.03 28.05
N GLU A 216 -18.45 -2.67 29.33
CA GLU A 216 -18.85 -3.58 30.40
C GLU A 216 -20.21 -4.23 30.02
N GLY A 217 -20.20 -5.48 29.56
CA GLY A 217 -21.44 -6.19 29.22
C GLY A 217 -21.34 -7.38 28.27
N SER A 218 -20.26 -7.54 27.50
CA SER A 218 -20.05 -8.76 26.69
C SER A 218 -18.96 -9.62 27.32
N ASN A 219 -19.26 -10.90 27.53
CA ASN A 219 -18.33 -11.83 28.18
C ASN A 219 -17.11 -12.21 27.31
N ARG A 220 -17.02 -11.78 26.05
CA ARG A 220 -16.05 -12.33 25.09
C ARG A 220 -15.58 -11.44 23.95
N SER A 221 -16.09 -10.22 23.75
CA SER A 221 -15.43 -9.38 22.73
C SER A 221 -14.13 -8.90 23.36
N ILE A 222 -12.99 -9.07 22.68
CA ILE A 222 -11.77 -8.25 22.89
C ILE A 222 -11.76 -7.18 21.81
N GLY A 223 -11.35 -5.96 22.17
CA GLY A 223 -11.59 -4.80 21.32
C GLY A 223 -10.66 -4.88 20.13
N ASN A 224 -11.12 -4.46 18.96
CA ASN A 224 -10.23 -4.26 17.80
C ASN A 224 -9.07 -3.35 18.23
N PRO A 225 -7.81 -3.81 18.16
CA PRO A 225 -6.69 -3.00 18.60
C PRO A 225 -6.54 -1.76 17.73
N THR A 226 -6.12 -0.68 18.37
CA THR A 226 -5.60 0.49 17.67
C THR A 226 -4.07 0.40 17.66
N PHE A 227 -3.47 0.49 16.47
CA PHE A 227 -2.03 0.55 16.32
C PHE A 227 -1.57 1.99 16.13
N TYR A 228 -0.44 2.32 16.74
CA TYR A 228 0.32 3.54 16.48
C TYR A 228 1.70 3.10 16.01
N GLY A 229 2.16 3.66 14.90
CA GLY A 229 3.44 3.24 14.34
C GLY A 229 3.98 4.16 13.27
N GLU A 230 5.19 3.86 12.83
CA GLU A 230 5.90 4.56 11.76
C GLU A 230 5.86 3.73 10.48
N ILE A 231 5.54 4.35 9.34
CA ILE A 231 5.66 3.69 8.05
C ILE A 231 7.16 3.55 7.75
N ILE A 232 7.70 2.34 7.85
CA ILE A 232 9.12 2.07 7.62
C ILE A 232 9.40 1.52 6.22
N GLY A 233 8.36 1.15 5.49
CA GLY A 233 8.49 0.62 4.15
C GLY A 233 7.14 0.36 3.50
N ARG A 234 7.18 -0.26 2.32
CA ARG A 234 6.00 -0.75 1.61
C ARG A 234 6.32 -2.10 0.98
N LYS A 235 5.34 -3.00 0.93
CA LYS A 235 5.47 -4.31 0.29
C LYS A 235 4.93 -4.21 -1.13
N TYR A 236 5.82 -3.90 -2.08
CA TYR A 236 5.44 -3.64 -3.47
C TYR A 236 5.21 -4.90 -4.32
N GLU A 237 5.40 -6.09 -3.77
CA GLU A 237 5.40 -7.34 -4.56
C GLU A 237 4.00 -7.77 -4.99
N HIS A 238 2.97 -7.48 -4.18
CA HIS A 238 1.60 -7.92 -4.44
C HIS A 238 0.60 -6.77 -4.62
N ASP A 239 0.67 -5.72 -3.80
CA ASP A 239 -0.27 -4.60 -3.86
C ASP A 239 0.42 -3.26 -3.51
N PRO A 240 0.32 -2.20 -4.34
CA PRO A 240 0.88 -0.88 -4.04
C PRO A 240 0.37 -0.28 -2.73
N SER A 241 -0.77 -0.75 -2.24
CA SER A 241 -1.40 -0.26 -1.03
C SER A 241 -0.89 -0.87 0.27
N ASP A 242 0.03 -1.83 0.22
CA ASP A 242 0.55 -2.47 1.41
C ASP A 242 1.70 -1.66 2.04
N LEU A 243 1.44 -1.13 3.23
CA LEU A 243 2.39 -0.38 4.05
C LEU A 243 3.00 -1.31 5.11
N ILE A 244 4.31 -1.20 5.34
CA ILE A 244 4.98 -1.86 6.46
C ILE A 244 5.12 -0.84 7.58
N VAL A 245 4.50 -1.14 8.72
CA VAL A 245 4.37 -0.21 9.84
C VAL A 245 5.06 -0.81 11.06
N ASP A 246 6.04 -0.08 11.61
CA ASP A 246 6.67 -0.41 12.88
C ASP A 246 5.83 0.13 14.04
N VAL A 247 5.25 -0.78 14.82
CA VAL A 247 4.40 -0.49 15.97
C VAL A 247 5.13 -0.64 17.30
N GLY A 248 6.47 -0.77 17.27
CA GLY A 248 7.36 -0.77 18.43
C GLY A 248 7.70 -2.18 18.91
N VAL A 249 6.70 -3.06 19.04
CA VAL A 249 6.89 -4.48 19.43
C VAL A 249 7.06 -5.41 18.24
N GLY A 250 6.99 -4.88 17.03
CA GLY A 250 7.04 -5.63 15.79
C GLY A 250 6.61 -4.77 14.62
N THR A 251 6.49 -5.41 13.46
CA THR A 251 6.05 -4.79 12.22
C THR A 251 4.80 -5.48 11.72
N ILE A 252 3.87 -4.68 11.20
CA ILE A 252 2.61 -5.14 10.62
C ILE A 252 2.53 -4.71 9.16
N LEU A 253 1.80 -5.49 8.37
CA LEU A 253 1.38 -5.10 7.04
C LEU A 253 0.02 -4.40 7.15
N PHE A 254 -0.13 -3.21 6.59
CA PHE A 254 -1.40 -2.49 6.59
C PHE A 254 -1.79 -2.10 5.17
N ARG A 255 -2.97 -2.57 4.73
CA ARG A 255 -3.49 -2.25 3.40
C ARG A 255 -4.33 -0.98 3.42
N ILE A 256 -3.90 0.03 2.67
CA ILE A 256 -4.61 1.30 2.54
C ILE A 256 -5.48 1.35 1.25
N ASP A 257 -6.41 2.29 1.15
CA ASP A 257 -7.06 2.58 -0.12
C ASP A 257 -6.08 3.22 -1.11
N ILE A 258 -6.12 2.79 -2.37
CA ILE A 258 -5.22 3.30 -3.41
C ILE A 258 -5.36 4.81 -3.62
N GLU A 259 -6.55 5.37 -3.37
CA GLU A 259 -6.79 6.82 -3.43
C GLU A 259 -6.10 7.60 -2.31
N GLU A 260 -5.78 6.94 -1.19
CA GLU A 260 -5.08 7.53 -0.05
C GLU A 260 -3.57 7.32 -0.09
N LEU A 261 -3.08 6.49 -1.01
CA LEU A 261 -1.68 6.04 -1.05
C LEU A 261 -0.66 7.19 -1.08
N ASP A 262 -0.97 8.28 -1.79
CA ASP A 262 -0.09 9.44 -1.93
C ASP A 262 -0.10 10.34 -0.68
N LYS A 263 -1.04 10.13 0.25
CA LYS A 263 -1.12 10.90 1.50
C LYS A 263 -0.09 10.45 2.52
N TYR A 264 0.35 9.19 2.49
CA TYR A 264 1.16 8.57 3.54
C TYR A 264 2.53 8.15 3.01
N LEU A 265 3.59 8.70 3.57
CA LEU A 265 4.98 8.53 3.15
C LEU A 265 5.75 7.70 4.18
N ILE A 266 6.86 7.09 3.73
CA ILE A 266 7.83 6.46 4.64
C ILE A 266 8.34 7.53 5.62
N GLY A 267 8.40 7.19 6.91
CA GLY A 267 8.72 8.07 8.02
C GLY A 267 7.52 8.80 8.63
N ASP A 268 6.33 8.75 8.00
CA ASP A 268 5.12 9.25 8.63
C ASP A 268 4.73 8.35 9.82
N TYR A 269 4.26 8.99 10.89
CA TYR A 269 3.64 8.30 12.02
C TYR A 269 2.13 8.29 11.81
N ILE A 270 1.52 7.13 12.03
CA ILE A 270 0.10 6.88 11.75
C ILE A 270 -0.57 6.17 12.91
N LYS A 271 -1.88 6.39 13.02
CA LYS A 271 -2.79 5.62 13.86
C LYS A 271 -3.68 4.78 12.94
N ILE A 272 -3.84 3.51 13.27
CA ILE A 272 -4.64 2.53 12.53
C ILE A 272 -5.71 1.94 13.46
N ASP A 273 -6.99 2.07 13.11
CA ASP A 273 -8.13 1.46 13.82
C ASP A 273 -8.67 0.28 12.99
N SER A 274 -8.37 -0.97 13.37
CA SER A 274 -8.64 -2.11 12.48
C SER A 274 -8.86 -3.45 13.21
N PHE A 275 -9.34 -4.43 12.45
CA PHE A 275 -9.24 -5.85 12.81
C PHE A 275 -8.02 -6.47 12.13
N MET A 276 -7.58 -7.63 12.62
CA MET A 276 -6.36 -8.29 12.14
C MET A 276 -6.66 -9.65 11.55
N ILE A 277 -5.95 -9.96 10.48
CA ILE A 277 -5.92 -11.27 9.87
C ILE A 277 -4.47 -11.74 9.90
N GLN A 278 -4.26 -12.97 10.35
CA GLN A 278 -3.04 -13.70 10.04
C GLN A 278 -3.19 -14.19 8.61
N SER A 279 -2.30 -13.76 7.74
CA SER A 279 -2.25 -14.23 6.36
C SER A 279 -0.90 -14.86 6.10
N TYR A 280 -0.91 -16.07 5.55
CA TYR A 280 0.21 -16.56 4.76
C TYR A 280 -0.01 -15.99 3.36
N GLU A 281 0.81 -15.04 2.90
CA GLU A 281 0.85 -14.82 1.44
C GLU A 281 1.52 -16.04 0.83
N PRO A 282 0.82 -16.87 0.06
CA PRO A 282 1.51 -17.86 -0.75
C PRO A 282 2.32 -17.07 -1.77
N ASP A 283 3.60 -17.42 -1.93
CA ASP A 283 4.36 -17.01 -3.11
C ASP A 283 3.58 -17.45 -4.36
N PHE A 284 2.72 -16.58 -4.91
CA PHE A 284 1.90 -16.83 -6.11
C PHE A 284 2.62 -16.33 -7.37
#